data_AF-A0A7C5CR83-F1
#
_entry.id   AF-A0A7C5CR83-F1
#
_cell.length_a   1.000
_cell.length_b   1.000
_cell.length_c   1.000
_cell.angle_alpha   90.00
_cell.angle_beta   90.00
_cell.angle_gamma   90.00
#
_symmetry.space_group_name_H-M   'P 1'
#
loop_
_entity.id
_entity.type
_entity.pdbx_description
1 polymer ?
#
loop_
_entity_poly.entity_id
_entity_poly.type
_entity_poly.pdbx_seq_one_letter_code
_entity_poly.pdbx_strand_id
1 'polypeptide(L)'
;MGFVSPEYFAIFQGLAPQPLLSECQRLLEVKNNMADLFTVTAPLSITLPSGENHLMVEHFKHPKGLLYFTPYWHIQEVPGDNIYLVKGWIGGEGPWQISGHRIEVLACHGVDACLANDFNDWQNYRMMCAEEYPPEPLVEAIARKFGAIIE
;
A
#
# COMPACT_ATOMS: atom_id res chain seq x y z
N MET A 1 54.40 38.99 -47.79
CA MET A 1 53.26 39.77 -48.35
C MET A 1 52.00 39.08 -47.88
N GLY A 2 51.12 39.79 -47.15
CA GLY A 2 49.81 39.27 -46.70
C GLY A 2 49.64 39.26 -45.17
N PHE A 3 49.00 40.32 -44.66
CA PHE A 3 48.39 40.43 -43.32
C PHE A 3 47.34 39.34 -43.08
N VAL A 4 47.04 38.98 -41.82
CA VAL A 4 45.74 39.16 -41.11
C VAL A 4 45.90 38.70 -39.64
N SER A 5 45.35 39.47 -38.71
CA SER A 5 44.94 39.13 -37.33
C SER A 5 43.44 39.49 -37.24
N PRO A 6 42.63 39.15 -36.21
CA PRO A 6 42.59 38.05 -35.23
C PRO A 6 41.27 37.24 -35.43
N GLU A 7 40.89 36.37 -34.48
CA GLU A 7 39.51 36.07 -33.99
C GLU A 7 39.27 34.58 -33.65
N TYR A 8 38.69 34.40 -32.45
CA TYR A 8 37.64 33.44 -32.06
C TYR A 8 37.58 32.06 -32.73
N PHE A 9 37.63 30.99 -31.92
CA PHE A 9 36.69 29.84 -31.89
C PHE A 9 37.29 28.78 -30.93
N ALA A 10 36.64 28.49 -29.79
CA ALA A 10 35.82 27.28 -29.56
C ALA A 10 36.57 26.21 -28.73
N ILE A 11 36.00 25.41 -27.82
CA ILE A 11 34.67 25.21 -27.24
C ILE A 11 34.94 24.41 -25.93
N PHE A 12 34.24 24.73 -24.85
CA PHE A 12 34.12 23.89 -23.65
C PHE A 12 33.57 22.51 -24.04
N GLN A 13 34.31 21.43 -23.78
CA GLN A 13 33.76 20.07 -23.82
C GLN A 13 33.79 19.43 -22.43
N GLY A 14 32.63 18.99 -21.96
CA GLY A 14 32.56 17.73 -21.22
C GLY A 14 32.25 17.75 -19.73
N LEU A 15 31.33 18.61 -19.26
CA LEU A 15 30.56 18.30 -18.04
C LEU A 15 29.09 18.31 -18.43
N ALA A 16 28.57 17.12 -18.71
CA ALA A 16 27.14 16.92 -18.87
C ALA A 16 26.44 17.43 -17.58
N PRO A 17 25.43 18.31 -17.69
CA PRO A 17 24.62 18.66 -16.55
C PRO A 17 23.84 17.40 -16.15
N GLN A 18 24.15 16.87 -14.97
CA GLN A 18 23.26 15.95 -14.26
C GLN A 18 21.86 16.59 -14.28
N PRO A 19 20.80 15.89 -14.72
CA PRO A 19 19.47 16.45 -14.60
C PRO A 19 19.21 16.68 -13.11
N LEU A 20 18.99 17.96 -12.76
CA LEU A 20 18.47 18.37 -11.46
C LEU A 20 17.12 17.67 -11.30
N LEU A 21 17.16 16.48 -10.70
CA LEU A 21 15.97 15.85 -10.16
C LEU A 21 15.31 16.88 -9.26
N SER A 22 14.10 17.28 -9.66
CA SER A 22 13.25 18.22 -8.93
C SER A 22 13.26 17.85 -7.44
N GLU A 23 13.35 18.84 -6.55
CA GLU A 23 13.17 18.61 -5.11
C GLU A 23 11.86 17.85 -4.81
N CYS A 24 10.84 17.96 -5.66
CA CYS A 24 9.63 17.14 -5.57
C CYS A 24 9.92 15.64 -5.71
N GLN A 25 10.84 15.25 -6.60
CA GLN A 25 11.20 13.86 -6.84
C GLN A 25 12.06 13.29 -5.70
N ARG A 26 12.97 14.11 -5.14
CA ARG A 26 13.71 13.77 -3.91
C ARG A 26 12.82 13.67 -2.67
N LEU A 27 11.82 14.56 -2.54
CA LEU A 27 10.85 14.50 -1.45
C LEU A 27 9.89 13.31 -1.58
N LEU A 28 9.60 12.86 -2.81
CA LEU A 28 8.84 11.63 -3.05
C LEU A 28 9.67 10.37 -2.77
N GLU A 29 10.97 10.36 -3.12
CA GLU A 29 11.87 9.23 -2.85
C GLU A 29 12.23 9.07 -1.36
N VAL A 30 12.47 10.17 -0.64
CA VAL A 30 12.70 10.11 0.83
C VAL A 30 11.45 9.67 1.59
N LYS A 31 10.25 9.83 1.01
CA LYS A 31 8.97 9.35 1.59
C LYS A 31 8.74 7.85 1.40
N ASN A 32 9.58 7.14 0.64
CA ASN A 32 9.34 5.77 0.16
C ASN A 32 10.21 4.69 0.82
N ASN A 33 10.91 4.97 1.93
CA ASN A 33 11.94 4.06 2.46
C ASN A 33 11.69 3.47 3.85
N MET A 34 10.45 3.42 4.33
CA MET A 34 10.16 2.89 5.67
C MET A 34 8.86 2.08 5.61
N ALA A 35 8.96 0.78 5.96
CA ALA A 35 7.95 -0.28 5.88
C ALA A 35 6.61 0.21 5.32
N ASP A 36 6.50 0.21 3.98
CA ASP A 36 5.25 0.59 3.35
C ASP A 36 4.22 -0.46 3.75
N LEU A 37 3.11 -0.02 4.33
CA LEU A 37 2.00 -0.87 4.75
C LEU A 37 1.65 -1.89 3.66
N PHE A 38 1.70 -1.44 2.39
CA PHE A 38 1.36 -2.23 1.21
C PHE A 38 2.44 -3.25 0.78
N THR A 39 3.61 -3.23 1.40
CA THR A 39 4.67 -4.22 1.19
C THR A 39 4.71 -5.30 2.28
N VAL A 40 3.89 -5.14 3.33
CA VAL A 40 3.84 -6.08 4.45
C VAL A 40 3.04 -7.31 4.06
N THR A 41 3.71 -8.47 4.10
CA THR A 41 3.08 -9.77 3.82
C THR A 41 2.53 -10.46 5.07
N ALA A 42 2.87 -9.94 6.26
CA ALA A 42 2.33 -10.45 7.51
C ALA A 42 0.85 -10.04 7.64
N PRO A 43 0.01 -10.84 8.32
CA PRO A 43 -1.37 -10.46 8.57
C PRO A 43 -1.45 -9.13 9.31
N LEU A 44 -2.41 -8.29 8.93
CA LEU A 44 -2.62 -6.98 9.51
C LEU A 44 -3.97 -6.91 10.22
N SER A 45 -4.03 -6.17 11.32
CA SER A 45 -5.28 -5.77 11.98
C SER A 45 -5.44 -4.25 11.93
N ILE A 46 -6.70 -3.81 11.94
CA ILE A 46 -7.05 -2.39 12.05
C ILE A 46 -8.03 -2.19 13.20
N THR A 47 -7.63 -1.36 14.16
CA THR A 47 -8.47 -0.86 15.24
C THR A 47 -9.20 0.38 14.77
N LEU A 48 -10.52 0.33 14.77
CA LEU A 48 -11.41 1.44 14.46
C LEU A 48 -11.44 2.43 15.63
N PRO A 49 -11.84 3.70 15.40
CA PRO A 49 -12.06 4.68 16.47
C PRO A 49 -13.10 4.25 17.51
N SER A 50 -13.99 3.32 17.16
CA SER A 50 -14.96 2.70 18.08
C SER A 50 -14.30 1.74 19.09
N GLY A 51 -13.06 1.32 18.85
CA GLY A 51 -12.37 0.26 19.60
C GLY A 51 -12.58 -1.14 19.05
N GLU A 52 -13.38 -1.29 17.98
CA GLU A 52 -13.54 -2.56 17.26
C GLU A 52 -12.28 -2.87 16.43
N ASN A 53 -11.89 -4.15 16.37
CA ASN A 53 -10.74 -4.59 15.60
C ASN A 53 -11.19 -5.45 14.42
N HIS A 54 -10.73 -5.12 13.22
CA HIS A 54 -10.94 -5.94 12.03
C HIS A 54 -9.64 -6.62 11.61
N LEU A 55 -9.76 -7.86 11.14
CA LEU A 55 -8.70 -8.55 10.41
C LEU A 55 -8.70 -8.07 8.95
N MET A 56 -7.54 -7.69 8.43
CA MET A 56 -7.35 -7.30 7.04
C MET A 56 -6.68 -8.47 6.30
N VAL A 57 -7.45 -9.15 5.45
CA VAL A 57 -6.94 -10.28 4.65
C VAL A 57 -6.41 -9.83 3.29
N GLU A 58 -6.98 -8.75 2.75
CA GLU A 58 -6.52 -8.08 1.54
C GLU A 58 -6.46 -6.58 1.82
N HIS A 59 -5.44 -5.89 1.31
CA HIS A 59 -5.31 -4.45 1.49
C HIS A 59 -4.61 -3.80 0.31
N PHE A 60 -5.12 -2.65 -0.12
CA PHE A 60 -4.70 -1.98 -1.33
C PHE A 60 -4.56 -0.48 -1.11
N LYS A 61 -3.59 0.11 -1.81
CA LYS A 61 -3.42 1.55 -1.86
C LYS A 61 -4.61 2.18 -2.57
N HIS A 62 -5.15 3.25 -2.00
CA HIS A 62 -6.26 3.98 -2.60
C HIS A 62 -5.92 5.47 -2.65
N PRO A 63 -6.27 6.22 -3.72
CA PRO A 63 -5.96 7.66 -3.81
C PRO A 63 -6.49 8.50 -2.65
N LYS A 64 -7.53 8.00 -1.97
CA LYS A 64 -8.14 8.62 -0.79
C LYS A 64 -7.64 8.05 0.54
N GLY A 65 -6.81 7.01 0.57
CA GLY A 65 -6.34 6.36 1.78
C GLY A 65 -6.08 4.86 1.60
N LEU A 66 -6.78 4.03 2.39
CA LEU A 66 -6.60 2.57 2.46
C LEU A 66 -7.90 1.85 2.10
N LEU A 67 -7.83 0.92 1.15
CA LEU A 67 -8.91 -0.03 0.88
C LEU A 67 -8.52 -1.38 1.50
N TYR A 68 -9.40 -2.02 2.25
CA TYR A 68 -9.12 -3.36 2.80
C TYR A 68 -10.35 -4.24 2.83
N PHE A 69 -10.13 -5.55 2.75
CA PHE A 69 -11.18 -6.56 2.82
C PHE A 69 -11.00 -7.39 4.10
N THR A 70 -12.12 -7.74 4.74
CA THR A 70 -12.17 -8.65 5.90
C THR A 70 -12.32 -10.10 5.44
N PRO A 71 -12.10 -11.11 6.32
CA PRO A 71 -12.34 -12.51 5.97
C PRO A 71 -13.73 -12.74 5.37
N TYR A 72 -13.82 -13.70 4.44
CA TYR A 72 -15.09 -14.12 3.83
C TYR A 72 -15.85 -13.02 3.07
N TRP A 73 -15.16 -11.94 2.66
CA TRP A 73 -15.75 -10.83 1.89
C TRP A 73 -16.48 -11.28 0.62
N HIS A 74 -16.14 -12.43 0.05
CA HIS A 74 -16.66 -12.94 -1.22
C HIS A 74 -17.95 -13.77 -1.10
N ILE A 75 -18.29 -14.28 0.08
CA ILE A 75 -19.46 -15.17 0.29
C ILE A 75 -20.62 -14.52 1.05
N GLN A 76 -20.56 -13.21 1.31
CA GLN A 76 -21.62 -12.53 2.04
C GLN A 76 -22.84 -12.19 1.18
N GLU A 77 -24.01 -12.21 1.83
CA GLU A 77 -25.31 -11.94 1.21
C GLU A 77 -25.44 -10.50 0.70
N VAL A 78 -24.76 -9.55 1.37
CA VAL A 78 -24.77 -8.13 1.02
C VAL A 78 -23.44 -7.74 0.35
N PRO A 79 -23.44 -7.36 -0.95
CA PRO A 79 -22.23 -6.93 -1.63
C PRO A 79 -21.61 -5.68 -0.97
N GLY A 80 -20.37 -5.81 -0.51
CA GLY A 80 -19.57 -4.68 0.01
C GLY A 80 -19.55 -4.52 1.53
N ASP A 81 -20.28 -5.35 2.30
CA ASP A 81 -20.33 -5.27 3.77
C ASP A 81 -19.00 -5.60 4.46
N ASN A 82 -18.05 -6.14 3.70
CA ASN A 82 -16.71 -6.53 4.14
C ASN A 82 -15.58 -5.84 3.38
N ILE A 83 -15.90 -4.79 2.62
CA ILE A 83 -14.94 -4.00 1.85
C ILE A 83 -14.98 -2.57 2.36
N TYR A 84 -13.88 -2.13 2.97
CA TYR A 84 -13.83 -0.85 3.68
C TYR A 84 -12.84 0.10 3.02
N LEU A 85 -13.28 1.34 2.79
CA LEU A 85 -12.42 2.44 2.38
C LEU A 85 -12.22 3.42 3.54
N VAL A 86 -11.03 3.38 4.13
CA VAL A 86 -10.61 4.36 5.14
C VAL A 86 -9.99 5.55 4.43
N LYS A 87 -10.65 6.69 4.50
CA LYS A 87 -10.18 7.93 3.88
C LYS A 87 -9.22 8.65 4.82
N GLY A 88 -8.05 9.04 4.36
CA GLY A 88 -7.07 9.78 5.13
C GLY A 88 -5.65 9.60 4.62
N TRP A 89 -4.72 10.29 5.28
CA TRP A 89 -3.29 10.09 5.08
C TRP A 89 -2.78 9.01 6.03
N ILE A 90 -2.02 8.05 5.51
CA ILE A 90 -1.37 7.00 6.31
C ILE A 90 -0.06 7.56 6.86
N GLY A 91 0.06 7.59 8.19
CA GLY A 91 1.27 7.98 8.89
C GLY A 91 1.88 6.82 9.69
N GLY A 92 3.15 6.96 10.06
CA GLY A 92 3.91 5.97 10.81
C GLY A 92 4.64 4.96 9.92
N GLU A 93 5.47 4.14 10.56
CA GLU A 93 6.29 3.08 9.93
C GLU A 93 5.92 1.70 10.52
N GLY A 94 4.69 1.62 11.05
CA GLY A 94 4.28 0.57 11.97
C GLY A 94 4.42 1.00 13.45
N PRO A 95 3.41 0.74 14.30
CA PRO A 95 1.99 0.69 13.93
C PRO A 95 1.58 1.94 13.13
N TRP A 96 0.83 1.75 12.05
CA TRP A 96 0.40 2.86 11.19
C TRP A 96 -0.87 3.51 11.73
N GLN A 97 -1.11 4.75 11.33
CA GLN A 97 -2.32 5.49 11.70
C GLN A 97 -2.95 6.17 10.48
N ILE A 98 -4.27 6.10 10.39
CA ILE A 98 -5.06 6.80 9.36
C ILE A 98 -6.41 7.22 9.95
N SER A 99 -6.69 8.52 9.98
CA SER A 99 -8.00 9.04 10.42
C SER A 99 -8.50 8.47 11.75
N GLY A 100 -7.61 8.38 12.74
CA GLY A 100 -7.91 7.82 14.07
C GLY A 100 -7.98 6.29 14.14
N HIS A 101 -7.77 5.59 13.02
CA HIS A 101 -7.62 4.14 12.99
C HIS A 101 -6.14 3.80 13.24
N ARG A 102 -5.89 2.70 13.95
CA ARG A 102 -4.55 2.18 14.20
C ARG A 102 -4.40 0.85 13.48
N ILE A 103 -3.34 0.69 12.71
CA ILE A 103 -3.05 -0.53 11.95
C ILE A 103 -1.77 -1.14 12.49
N GLU A 104 -1.79 -2.45 12.70
CA GLU A 104 -0.62 -3.16 13.20
C GLU A 104 -0.50 -4.53 12.57
N VAL A 105 0.71 -5.09 12.63
CA VAL A 105 0.92 -6.49 12.30
C VAL A 105 0.25 -7.32 13.37
N LEU A 106 -0.60 -8.25 12.94
CA LEU A 106 -1.32 -9.15 13.82
C LEU A 106 -0.29 -9.98 14.61
N ALA A 107 -0.16 -9.67 15.89
CA ALA A 107 0.75 -10.38 16.76
C ALA A 107 0.14 -11.71 17.19
N CYS A 108 0.81 -12.82 16.86
CA CYS A 108 0.38 -14.16 17.27
C CYS A 108 0.49 -14.41 18.80
N HIS A 109 1.00 -13.45 19.58
CA HIS A 109 1.26 -13.61 21.01
C HIS A 109 0.60 -12.51 21.85
N GLY A 110 -0.58 -12.84 22.41
CA GLY A 110 -1.02 -12.33 23.70
C GLY A 110 -2.07 -11.20 23.72
N VAL A 111 -2.19 -10.38 22.67
CA VAL A 111 -3.09 -9.19 22.72
C VAL A 111 -4.41 -9.41 21.98
N ASP A 112 -4.42 -10.18 20.89
CA ASP A 112 -5.64 -10.46 20.11
C ASP A 112 -5.76 -11.95 19.73
N ALA A 113 -5.84 -12.83 20.73
CA ALA A 113 -5.97 -14.28 20.50
C ALA A 113 -7.20 -14.64 19.63
N CYS A 114 -8.28 -13.86 19.71
CA CYS A 114 -9.46 -14.04 18.87
C CYS A 114 -9.16 -13.76 17.39
N LEU A 115 -8.54 -12.62 17.06
CA LEU A 115 -8.20 -12.31 15.66
C LEU A 115 -7.16 -13.25 15.07
N ALA A 116 -6.21 -13.72 15.90
CA ALA A 116 -5.26 -14.75 15.48
C ALA A 116 -5.96 -16.06 15.14
N ASN A 117 -6.98 -16.45 15.91
CA ASN A 117 -7.81 -17.61 15.59
C ASN A 117 -8.64 -17.37 14.32
N ASP A 118 -9.28 -16.21 14.19
CA ASP A 118 -10.05 -15.86 12.98
C ASP A 118 -9.19 -15.90 11.72
N PHE A 119 -7.94 -15.44 11.81
CA PHE A 119 -6.97 -15.54 10.72
C PHE A 119 -6.62 -16.99 10.39
N ASN A 120 -6.38 -17.83 11.40
CA ASN A 120 -6.11 -19.25 11.19
C ASN A 120 -7.30 -19.97 10.56
N ASP A 121 -8.52 -19.68 11.00
CA ASP A 121 -9.74 -20.26 10.45
C ASP A 121 -9.93 -19.85 8.99
N TRP A 122 -9.69 -18.58 8.66
CA TRP A 122 -9.71 -18.11 7.28
C TRP A 122 -8.62 -18.75 6.40
N GLN A 123 -7.40 -18.90 6.92
CA GLN A 123 -6.31 -19.61 6.22
C GLN A 123 -6.69 -21.07 5.95
N ASN A 124 -7.24 -21.76 6.94
CA ASN A 124 -7.71 -23.15 6.80
C ASN A 124 -8.84 -23.24 5.75
N TYR A 125 -9.80 -22.32 5.78
CA TYR A 125 -10.85 -22.24 4.76
C TYR A 125 -10.23 -22.09 3.36
N ARG A 126 -9.27 -21.18 3.18
CA ARG A 126 -8.59 -20.98 1.90
C ARG A 126 -7.85 -22.23 1.40
N MET A 127 -7.32 -23.05 2.31
CA MET A 127 -6.67 -24.31 1.95
C MET A 127 -7.67 -25.40 1.56
N MET A 128 -8.81 -25.47 2.25
CA MET A 128 -9.84 -26.49 2.01
C MET A 128 -10.75 -26.17 0.82
N CYS A 129 -11.06 -24.88 0.62
CA CYS A 129 -12.00 -24.36 -0.37
C CYS A 129 -11.29 -23.44 -1.38
N ALA A 130 -10.11 -23.85 -1.85
CA ALA A 130 -9.29 -23.02 -2.75
C ALA A 130 -10.00 -22.62 -4.05
N GLU A 131 -10.93 -23.46 -4.54
CA GLU A 131 -11.72 -23.18 -5.75
C GLU A 131 -12.85 -22.17 -5.53
N GLU A 132 -13.28 -21.95 -4.29
CA GLU A 132 -14.33 -20.99 -3.95
C GLU A 132 -13.78 -19.59 -3.71
N TYR A 133 -12.53 -19.48 -3.25
CA TYR A 133 -11.90 -18.19 -3.05
C TYR A 133 -11.60 -17.53 -4.40
N PRO A 134 -11.98 -16.26 -4.61
CA PRO A 134 -11.71 -15.57 -5.88
C PRO A 134 -10.21 -15.60 -6.23
N PRO A 135 -9.85 -15.94 -7.47
CA PRO A 135 -8.45 -15.89 -7.89
C PRO A 135 -7.93 -14.45 -7.82
N GLU A 136 -6.65 -14.29 -7.55
CA GLU A 136 -5.99 -12.99 -7.34
C GLU A 136 -6.34 -11.92 -8.42
N PRO A 137 -6.35 -12.23 -9.74
CA PRO A 137 -6.75 -11.25 -10.75
C PRO A 137 -8.18 -10.73 -10.60
N LEU A 138 -9.10 -11.54 -10.05
CA LEU A 138 -10.47 -11.13 -9.77
C LEU A 138 -10.54 -10.25 -8.52
N VAL A 139 -9.76 -10.58 -7.48
CA VAL A 139 -9.63 -9.74 -6.27
C VAL A 139 -9.14 -8.34 -6.66
N GLU A 140 -8.09 -8.26 -7.47
CA GLU A 140 -7.57 -6.99 -7.99
C GLU A 140 -8.58 -6.23 -8.85
N ALA A 141 -9.32 -6.93 -9.71
CA ALA A 141 -10.36 -6.31 -10.53
C ALA A 141 -11.46 -5.69 -9.67
N ILE A 142 -11.83 -6.35 -8.57
CA ILE A 142 -12.78 -5.83 -7.58
C ILE A 142 -12.17 -4.62 -6.85
N ALA A 143 -10.93 -4.72 -6.36
CA ALA A 143 -10.23 -3.61 -5.72
C ALA A 143 -10.15 -2.38 -6.63
N ARG A 144 -9.82 -2.56 -7.91
CA ARG A 144 -9.79 -1.50 -8.94
C ARG A 144 -11.17 -0.88 -9.16
N LYS A 145 -12.24 -1.68 -9.14
CA LYS A 145 -13.63 -1.18 -9.20
C LYS A 145 -13.97 -0.28 -7.99
N PHE A 146 -13.39 -0.56 -6.83
CA PHE A 146 -13.48 0.30 -5.65
C PHE A 146 -12.48 1.48 -5.64
N GLY A 147 -11.69 1.64 -6.70
CA GLY A 147 -10.77 2.76 -6.89
C GLY A 147 -9.35 2.53 -6.37
N ALA A 148 -9.00 1.30 -6.01
CA ALA A 148 -7.64 0.97 -5.61
C ALA A 148 -6.64 1.15 -6.78
N ILE A 149 -5.41 1.46 -6.41
CA ILE A 149 -4.24 1.45 -7.30
C ILE A 149 -3.64 0.06 -7.19
N ILE A 150 -3.67 -0.68 -8.30
CA ILE A 150 -3.03 -1.99 -8.45
C ILE A 150 -1.87 -1.78 -9.43
N GLU A 151 -0.66 -2.16 -9.03
CA GLU A 151 0.56 -2.02 -9.84
C GLU A 151 0.77 -3.20 -10.80
#